data_AF-A0A0U1DBI0-F1
#
_entry.id   AF-A0A0U1DBI0-F1
#
_cell.length_a   1.000
_cell.length_b   1.000
_cell.length_c   1.000
_cell.angle_alpha   90.00
_cell.angle_beta   90.00
_cell.angle_gamma   90.00
#
_symmetry.space_group_name_H-M   'P 1'
#
loop_
_entity.id
_entity.type
_entity.pdbx_description
1 polymer ?
#
loop_
_entity_poly.entity_id
_entity_poly.type
_entity_poly.pdbx_seq_one_letter_code
_entity_poly.pdbx_strand_id
1 'polypeptide(L)'
;MRRPGGKVAILGGGMAGLSTAWRLSEPGWRDRFESITVYQRGWRLGGKGASSRGVNDRIEEHGLHVWLGSYENAFALLRECYAELDRPATDPSSPIRTWQEAIVPADNPGLAEQWGTGWLTWLGTHPRNGMTPGEPGGTGQEITVVEFVQRAVQLVVAFADSLRDAAPADLQLTATAEQAPAAPPPVVRGSAGHRRPAGTRRSAGQGHRTGGGCGPRGHRLRGTPRPPA
;
A
#
# COMPACT_ATOMS: atom_id res chain seq x y z
N MET A 1 1.00 -24.77 36.00
CA MET A 1 1.38 -23.35 35.83
C MET A 1 0.12 -22.51 35.99
N ARG A 2 0.08 -21.56 36.94
CA ARG A 2 -1.04 -20.61 37.06
C ARG A 2 -1.03 -19.74 35.81
N ARG A 3 -2.14 -19.71 35.07
CA ARG A 3 -2.37 -18.73 33.99
C ARG A 3 -2.03 -17.33 34.55
N PRO A 4 -1.28 -16.46 33.85
CA PRO A 4 -1.20 -15.06 34.24
C PRO A 4 -2.61 -14.49 34.01
N GLY A 5 -3.48 -14.62 35.00
CA GLY A 5 -4.89 -14.27 34.89
C GLY A 5 -5.04 -12.77 34.73
N GLY A 6 -6.00 -12.35 33.90
CA GLY A 6 -6.31 -10.94 33.74
C GLY A 6 -7.34 -10.72 32.64
N LYS A 7 -8.24 -9.77 32.87
CA LYS A 7 -9.16 -9.25 31.87
C LYS A 7 -8.57 -7.96 31.33
N VAL A 8 -8.44 -7.86 30.02
CA VAL A 8 -7.98 -6.64 29.35
C VAL A 8 -9.19 -5.83 28.92
N ALA A 9 -9.27 -4.58 29.37
CA ALA A 9 -10.26 -3.60 28.92
C ALA A 9 -9.56 -2.54 28.04
N ILE A 10 -10.02 -2.40 26.80
CA ILE A 10 -9.55 -1.39 25.85
C ILE A 10 -10.65 -0.33 25.73
N LEU A 11 -10.34 0.92 26.07
CA LEU A 11 -11.31 2.01 26.06
C LEU A 11 -11.19 2.81 24.75
N GLY A 12 -12.15 2.62 23.85
CA GLY A 12 -12.26 3.27 22.56
C GLY A 12 -11.98 2.33 21.39
N GLY A 13 -12.89 2.33 20.41
CA GLY A 13 -12.83 1.56 19.17
C GLY A 13 -12.21 2.32 17.99
N GLY A 14 -11.32 3.28 18.26
CA GLY A 14 -10.50 3.93 17.22
C GLY A 14 -9.28 3.09 16.86
N MET A 15 -8.50 3.50 15.85
CA MET A 15 -7.34 2.72 15.37
C MET A 15 -6.31 2.37 16.45
N ALA A 16 -6.11 3.22 17.46
CA ALA A 16 -5.24 2.88 18.60
C ALA A 16 -5.79 1.68 19.40
N GLY A 17 -7.08 1.68 19.72
CA GLY A 17 -7.73 0.59 20.45
C GLY A 17 -7.86 -0.68 19.59
N LEU A 18 -8.19 -0.53 18.30
CA LEU A 18 -8.33 -1.68 17.39
C LEU A 18 -6.99 -2.35 17.08
N SER A 19 -5.92 -1.58 16.85
CA SER A 19 -4.58 -2.17 16.67
C SER A 19 -4.06 -2.83 17.94
N THR A 20 -4.37 -2.27 19.11
CA THR A 20 -4.08 -2.91 20.40
C THR A 20 -4.84 -4.24 20.52
N ALA A 21 -6.14 -4.24 20.22
CA ALA A 21 -6.97 -5.43 20.27
C ALA A 21 -6.42 -6.51 19.31
N TRP A 22 -6.11 -6.12 18.07
CA TRP A 22 -5.52 -6.98 17.05
C TRP A 22 -4.27 -7.71 17.57
N ARG A 23 -3.27 -6.95 18.02
CA ARG A 23 -1.99 -7.50 18.51
C ARG A 23 -2.13 -8.30 19.81
N LEU A 24 -3.02 -7.90 20.72
CA LEU A 24 -3.28 -8.69 21.93
C LEU A 24 -4.03 -10.00 21.63
N SER A 25 -4.79 -10.04 20.54
CA SER A 25 -5.63 -11.19 20.15
C SER A 25 -4.94 -12.19 19.21
N GLU A 26 -3.64 -12.05 18.98
CA GLU A 26 -2.84 -13.01 18.19
C GLU A 26 -2.97 -14.45 18.71
N PRO A 27 -2.74 -15.48 17.86
CA PRO A 27 -2.87 -16.89 18.26
C PRO A 27 -2.14 -17.20 19.57
N GLY A 28 -2.81 -17.93 20.48
CA GLY A 28 -2.28 -18.23 21.82
C GLY A 28 -2.59 -17.18 22.89
N TRP A 29 -3.31 -16.09 22.58
CA TRP A 29 -3.64 -15.06 23.57
C TRP A 29 -4.41 -15.59 24.80
N ARG A 30 -5.19 -16.68 24.65
CA ARG A 30 -5.96 -17.30 25.74
C ARG A 30 -5.09 -17.96 26.81
N ASP A 31 -3.80 -18.19 26.51
CA ASP A 31 -2.83 -18.65 27.51
C ASP A 31 -2.35 -17.50 28.41
N ARG A 32 -2.56 -16.25 27.96
CA ARG A 32 -2.10 -15.01 28.61
C ARG A 32 -3.22 -14.18 29.23
N PHE A 33 -4.43 -14.24 28.69
CA PHE A 33 -5.56 -13.42 29.15
C PHE A 33 -6.84 -14.23 29.24
N GLU A 34 -7.69 -13.89 30.21
CA GLU A 34 -9.04 -14.48 30.34
C GLU A 34 -9.98 -13.91 29.27
N SER A 35 -9.92 -12.60 29.05
CA SER A 35 -10.72 -11.90 28.05
C SER A 35 -10.04 -10.63 27.58
N ILE A 36 -10.32 -10.23 26.34
CA ILE A 36 -9.96 -8.93 25.78
C ILE A 36 -11.27 -8.27 25.34
N THR A 37 -11.60 -7.12 25.91
CA THR A 37 -12.88 -6.43 25.65
C THR A 37 -12.62 -5.01 25.19
N VAL A 38 -13.16 -4.64 24.03
CA VAL A 38 -13.15 -3.26 23.52
C VAL A 38 -14.45 -2.57 23.92
N TYR A 39 -14.34 -1.52 24.70
CA TYR A 39 -15.46 -0.65 25.09
C TYR A 39 -15.51 0.56 24.18
N GLN A 40 -16.56 0.68 23.38
CA GLN A 40 -16.81 1.81 22.50
C GLN A 40 -18.12 2.51 22.92
N ARG A 41 -18.09 3.84 23.09
CA ARG A 41 -19.25 4.63 23.56
C ARG A 41 -20.43 4.63 22.59
N GLY A 42 -20.20 4.33 21.30
CA GLY A 42 -21.22 4.30 20.27
C GLY A 42 -21.22 3.00 19.46
N TRP A 43 -22.10 2.91 18.47
CA TRP A 43 -22.24 1.72 17.64
C TRP A 43 -21.13 1.57 16.57
N ARG A 44 -20.32 2.61 16.37
CA ARG A 44 -19.36 2.71 15.27
C ARG A 44 -17.91 2.66 15.73
N LEU A 45 -17.12 1.83 15.06
CA LEU A 45 -15.66 1.72 15.19
C LEU A 45 -14.92 2.62 14.18
N GLY A 46 -13.60 2.73 14.32
CA GLY A 46 -12.72 3.49 13.43
C GLY A 46 -12.28 4.85 13.99
N GLY A 47 -13.03 5.41 14.95
CA GLY A 47 -12.69 6.71 15.56
C GLY A 47 -12.67 7.82 14.52
N LYS A 48 -11.58 8.62 14.46
CA LYS A 48 -11.42 9.72 13.50
C LYS A 48 -11.28 9.25 12.04
N GLY A 49 -10.88 8.00 11.82
CA GLY A 49 -10.75 7.41 10.48
C GLY A 49 -12.03 6.71 9.99
N ALA A 50 -13.16 6.89 10.67
CA ALA A 50 -14.40 6.24 10.26
C ALA A 50 -15.08 7.00 9.11
N SER A 51 -15.41 6.31 8.02
CA SER A 51 -16.19 6.86 6.88
C SER A 51 -17.59 6.23 6.78
N SER A 52 -18.59 7.00 6.34
CA SER A 52 -19.99 6.58 6.18
C SER A 52 -20.36 6.53 4.71
N ARG A 53 -21.61 6.16 4.40
CA ARG A 53 -22.16 6.30 3.06
C ARG A 53 -23.40 7.17 3.08
N GLY A 54 -23.44 8.13 2.15
CA GLY A 54 -24.60 9.00 1.95
C GLY A 54 -25.71 8.33 1.12
N VAL A 55 -26.73 9.12 0.77
CA VAL A 55 -27.90 8.66 -0.02
C VAL A 55 -27.55 8.12 -1.41
N ASN A 56 -26.40 8.52 -1.95
CA ASN A 56 -25.89 8.10 -3.26
C ASN A 56 -24.85 6.98 -3.16
N ASP A 57 -24.75 6.31 -2.02
CA ASP A 57 -23.78 5.24 -1.72
C ASP A 57 -22.30 5.65 -1.87
N ARG A 58 -22.04 6.96 -1.90
CA ARG A 58 -20.69 7.55 -1.91
C ARG A 58 -20.10 7.50 -0.50
N ILE A 59 -18.80 7.24 -0.41
CA ILE A 59 -18.07 7.31 0.86
C ILE A 59 -18.00 8.76 1.31
N GLU A 60 -18.40 9.02 2.55
CA GLU A 60 -18.33 10.31 3.21
C GLU A 60 -17.32 10.22 4.36
N GLU A 61 -16.27 11.02 4.29
CA GLU A 61 -15.22 11.09 5.31
C GLU A 61 -15.19 12.46 5.96
N HIS A 62 -14.75 12.52 7.22
CA HIS A 62 -14.64 13.79 7.95
C HIS A 62 -13.45 14.64 7.48
N GLY A 63 -12.47 14.02 6.83
CA GLY A 63 -11.28 14.70 6.32
C GLY A 63 -10.37 13.74 5.55
N LEU A 64 -9.42 14.32 4.83
CA LEU A 64 -8.47 13.61 4.00
C LEU A 64 -7.51 12.75 4.85
N HIS A 65 -7.42 11.46 4.55
CA HIS A 65 -6.46 10.54 5.16
C HIS A 65 -5.42 10.10 4.13
N VAL A 66 -4.27 10.78 4.09
CA VAL A 66 -3.14 10.39 3.23
C VAL A 66 -2.19 9.48 4.00
N TRP A 67 -1.86 8.32 3.41
CA TRP A 67 -0.83 7.42 3.92
C TRP A 67 0.44 7.59 3.10
N LEU A 68 1.55 7.90 3.76
CA LEU A 68 2.86 7.89 3.13
C LEU A 68 3.46 6.49 3.18
N GLY A 69 4.35 6.18 2.23
CA GLY A 69 4.99 4.86 2.13
C GLY A 69 5.78 4.44 3.38
N SER A 70 6.10 5.36 4.30
CA SER A 70 6.78 5.08 5.56
C SER A 70 5.88 4.51 6.67
N TYR A 71 4.57 4.38 6.45
CA TYR A 71 3.60 3.93 7.47
C TYR A 71 3.60 2.39 7.61
N GLU A 72 4.79 1.80 7.78
CA GLU A 72 5.03 0.35 7.72
C GLU A 72 4.06 -0.45 8.60
N ASN A 73 3.87 -0.03 9.85
CA ASN A 73 2.96 -0.71 10.79
C ASN A 73 1.50 -0.69 10.33
N ALA A 74 1.06 0.41 9.70
CA ALA A 74 -0.32 0.54 9.26
C ALA A 74 -0.57 -0.32 8.01
N PHE A 75 0.38 -0.33 7.07
CA PHE A 75 0.32 -1.20 5.89
C PHE A 75 0.43 -2.68 6.27
N ALA A 76 1.33 -3.04 7.19
CA ALA A 76 1.45 -4.42 7.68
C ALA A 76 0.13 -4.91 8.28
N LEU A 77 -0.48 -4.12 9.18
CA LEU A 77 -1.78 -4.46 9.77
C LEU A 77 -2.88 -4.55 8.71
N LEU A 78 -2.94 -3.64 7.74
CA LEU A 78 -3.93 -3.69 6.65
C LEU A 78 -3.80 -4.98 5.83
N ARG A 79 -2.57 -5.39 5.52
CA ARG A 79 -2.28 -6.63 4.79
C ARG A 79 -2.72 -7.86 5.56
N GLU A 80 -2.39 -7.92 6.86
CA GLU A 80 -2.85 -8.97 7.77
C GLU A 80 -4.38 -9.04 7.79
N CYS A 81 -5.07 -7.89 7.92
CA CYS A 81 -6.54 -7.84 7.89
C CYS A 81 -7.12 -8.35 6.56
N TYR A 82 -6.58 -7.95 5.40
CA TYR A 82 -7.06 -8.44 4.10
C TYR A 82 -6.78 -9.94 3.90
N ALA A 83 -5.67 -10.45 4.44
CA ALA A 83 -5.36 -11.87 4.41
C ALA A 83 -6.35 -12.68 5.26
N GLU A 84 -6.69 -12.21 6.48
CA GLU A 84 -7.69 -12.87 7.32
C GLU A 84 -9.11 -12.74 6.78
N LEU A 85 -9.44 -11.61 6.15
CA LEU A 85 -10.75 -11.41 5.53
C LEU A 85 -10.99 -12.41 4.41
N ASP A 86 -9.95 -12.79 3.65
CA ASP A 86 -10.03 -13.70 2.50
C ASP A 86 -11.25 -13.38 1.61
N ARG A 87 -11.35 -12.12 1.16
CA ARG A 87 -12.50 -11.63 0.37
C ARG A 87 -12.86 -12.53 -0.82
N PRO A 88 -11.90 -13.11 -1.57
CA PRO A 88 -12.23 -14.06 -2.63
C PRO A 88 -13.10 -15.24 -2.18
N ALA A 89 -12.98 -15.69 -0.92
CA ALA A 89 -13.80 -16.76 -0.35
C ALA A 89 -15.00 -16.23 0.45
N THR A 90 -14.84 -15.15 1.22
CA THR A 90 -15.86 -14.67 2.17
C THR A 90 -16.87 -13.69 1.58
N ASP A 91 -16.47 -12.90 0.57
CA ASP A 91 -17.32 -11.92 -0.10
C ASP A 91 -16.82 -11.70 -1.55
N PRO A 92 -17.07 -12.66 -2.45
CA PRO A 92 -16.57 -12.60 -3.84
C PRO A 92 -17.15 -11.44 -4.65
N SER A 93 -18.28 -10.89 -4.22
CA SER A 93 -18.93 -9.72 -4.82
C SER A 93 -18.27 -8.38 -4.46
N SER A 94 -17.37 -8.37 -3.48
CA SER A 94 -16.72 -7.14 -3.04
C SER A 94 -15.91 -6.51 -4.20
N PRO A 95 -16.09 -5.20 -4.49
CA PRO A 95 -15.37 -4.54 -5.57
C PRO A 95 -13.90 -4.30 -5.25
N ILE A 96 -13.52 -4.38 -3.96
CA ILE A 96 -12.15 -4.20 -3.47
C ILE A 96 -11.75 -5.48 -2.73
N ARG A 97 -11.03 -6.36 -3.43
CA ARG A 97 -10.71 -7.71 -2.95
C ARG A 97 -9.37 -7.79 -2.24
N THR A 98 -8.44 -6.92 -2.61
CA THR A 98 -7.08 -6.87 -2.07
C THR A 98 -6.76 -5.50 -1.52
N TRP A 99 -5.78 -5.42 -0.61
CA TRP A 99 -5.38 -4.13 -0.05
C TRP A 99 -4.75 -3.21 -1.12
N GLN A 100 -4.13 -3.76 -2.17
CA GLN A 100 -3.58 -2.99 -3.29
C GLN A 100 -4.67 -2.33 -4.14
N GLU A 101 -5.86 -2.92 -4.20
CA GLU A 101 -7.04 -2.29 -4.82
C GLU A 101 -7.62 -1.18 -3.92
N ALA A 102 -7.39 -1.25 -2.60
CA ALA A 102 -7.89 -0.29 -1.64
C ALA A 102 -7.00 0.96 -1.51
N ILE A 103 -5.68 0.79 -1.62
CA ILE A 103 -4.69 1.88 -1.52
C ILE A 103 -3.81 1.87 -2.77
N VAL A 104 -4.13 2.81 -3.68
CA VAL A 104 -3.38 2.99 -4.93
C VAL A 104 -2.32 4.09 -4.73
N PRO A 105 -1.08 3.88 -5.18
CA PRO A 105 -0.03 4.90 -5.09
C PRO A 105 -0.40 6.19 -5.81
N ALA A 106 -0.18 7.32 -5.13
CA ALA A 106 -0.35 8.67 -5.68
C ALA A 106 0.90 9.49 -5.37
N ASP A 107 1.65 9.84 -6.42
CA ASP A 107 2.99 10.41 -6.25
C ASP A 107 2.99 11.93 -6.12
N ASN A 108 1.87 12.60 -6.43
CA ASN A 108 1.78 14.06 -6.52
C ASN A 108 0.57 14.61 -5.74
N PRO A 109 0.51 14.46 -4.40
CA PRO A 109 -0.50 15.16 -3.61
C PRO A 109 -0.44 16.67 -3.85
N GLY A 110 -1.60 17.26 -4.14
CA GLY A 110 -1.74 18.70 -4.36
C GLY A 110 -2.12 19.44 -3.09
N LEU A 111 -1.47 20.57 -2.83
CA LEU A 111 -1.95 21.59 -1.91
C LEU A 111 -2.50 22.76 -2.71
N ALA A 112 -3.67 23.24 -2.30
CA ALA A 112 -4.26 24.45 -2.84
C ALA A 112 -4.39 25.49 -1.74
N GLU A 113 -3.95 26.71 -2.03
CA GLU A 113 -4.09 27.88 -1.17
C GLU A 113 -4.90 28.95 -1.89
N GLN A 114 -5.86 29.55 -1.20
CA GLN A 114 -6.57 30.70 -1.73
C GLN A 114 -5.73 31.96 -1.49
N TRP A 115 -5.34 32.63 -2.57
CA TRP A 115 -4.56 33.86 -2.51
C TRP A 115 -5.25 34.97 -3.31
N GLY A 116 -5.73 36.00 -2.62
CA GLY A 116 -6.55 37.06 -3.22
C GLY A 116 -7.85 36.49 -3.79
N THR A 117 -8.08 36.71 -5.10
CA THR A 117 -9.25 36.17 -5.81
C THR A 117 -9.00 34.83 -6.50
N GLY A 118 -7.78 34.30 -6.43
CA GLY A 118 -7.35 33.08 -7.13
C GLY A 118 -6.98 31.93 -6.20
N TRP A 119 -6.79 30.76 -6.81
CA TRP A 119 -6.23 29.57 -6.14
C TRP A 119 -4.83 29.31 -6.66
N LEU A 120 -3.87 29.16 -5.76
CA LEU A 120 -2.53 28.67 -6.03
C LEU A 120 -2.53 27.17 -5.77
N THR A 121 -2.06 26.39 -6.75
CA THR A 121 -1.94 24.93 -6.59
C THR A 121 -0.47 24.55 -6.69
N TRP A 122 0.01 23.78 -5.72
CA TRP A 122 1.32 23.15 -5.74
C TRP A 122 1.16 21.63 -5.71
N LEU A 123 1.78 20.94 -6.66
CA LEU A 123 1.84 19.49 -6.68
C LEU A 123 3.18 19.04 -6.09
N GLY A 124 3.14 18.48 -4.88
CA GLY A 124 4.33 17.98 -4.22
C GLY A 124 4.68 16.58 -4.70
N THR A 125 5.76 16.44 -5.47
CA THR A 125 6.23 15.12 -5.88
C THR A 125 6.87 14.37 -4.71
N HIS A 126 6.38 13.17 -4.45
CA HIS A 126 6.88 12.22 -3.46
C HIS A 126 7.58 11.08 -4.20
N PRO A 127 8.93 11.04 -4.21
CA PRO A 127 9.67 10.03 -4.94
C PRO A 127 9.32 8.61 -4.46
N ARG A 128 9.03 7.73 -5.43
CA ARG A 128 8.86 6.31 -5.17
C ARG A 128 10.22 5.63 -5.03
N ASN A 129 10.24 4.53 -4.31
CA ASN A 129 11.32 3.56 -4.32
C ASN A 129 10.78 2.18 -4.76
N GLY A 130 11.67 1.19 -4.87
CA GLY A 130 11.29 -0.19 -5.23
C GLY A 130 10.73 -1.00 -4.06
N MET A 131 10.44 -0.38 -2.92
CA MET A 131 9.93 -1.07 -1.73
C MET A 131 8.40 -1.05 -1.71
N THR A 132 7.82 -2.07 -1.11
CA THR A 132 6.40 -2.13 -0.82
C THR A 132 6.20 -1.89 0.68
N PRO A 133 5.34 -0.93 1.08
CA PRO A 133 5.06 -0.70 2.49
C PRO A 133 4.40 -1.92 3.17
N GLY A 134 4.80 -2.19 4.41
CA GLY A 134 4.27 -3.25 5.26
C GLY A 134 4.66 -4.66 4.82
N GLU A 135 5.73 -4.83 4.05
CA GLU A 135 6.22 -6.16 3.70
C GLU A 135 6.66 -6.95 4.95
N PRO A 136 6.39 -8.27 5.02
CA PRO A 136 6.84 -9.09 6.14
C PRO A 136 8.35 -8.98 6.36
N GLY A 137 8.77 -8.64 7.58
CA GLY A 137 10.16 -8.38 7.95
C GLY A 137 10.59 -6.91 7.80
N GLY A 138 9.82 -6.07 7.12
CA GLY A 138 10.00 -4.62 7.06
C GLY A 138 9.40 -3.95 8.29
N THR A 139 10.12 -3.93 9.42
CA THR A 139 9.62 -3.30 10.66
C THR A 139 9.74 -1.78 10.66
N GLY A 140 10.32 -1.19 9.60
CA GLY A 140 10.72 0.22 9.56
C GLY A 140 11.85 0.59 10.54
N GLN A 141 12.34 -0.37 11.33
CA GLN A 141 13.36 -0.14 12.36
C GLN A 141 14.80 -0.26 11.83
N GLU A 142 14.99 -0.66 10.58
CA GLU A 142 16.30 -0.86 9.96
C GLU A 142 16.73 0.28 9.04
N ILE A 143 16.26 1.52 9.28
CA ILE A 143 16.78 2.66 8.53
C ILE A 143 18.15 3.08 9.09
N THR A 144 19.18 2.96 8.28
CA THR A 144 20.51 3.48 8.65
C THR A 144 20.52 5.00 8.60
N VAL A 145 21.45 5.65 9.32
CA VAL A 145 21.64 7.11 9.23
C VAL A 145 21.91 7.54 7.79
N VAL A 146 22.72 6.76 7.05
CA VAL A 146 23.03 7.04 5.63
C VAL A 146 21.78 6.99 4.78
N GLU A 147 20.94 5.97 4.95
CA GLU A 147 19.70 5.84 4.20
C GLU A 147 18.70 6.94 4.55
N PHE A 148 18.59 7.30 5.83
CA PHE A 148 17.76 8.43 6.26
C PHE A 148 18.20 9.74 5.59
N VAL A 149 19.50 10.04 5.60
CA VAL A 149 20.06 11.23 4.94
C VAL A 149 19.81 11.18 3.43
N GLN A 150 20.00 10.02 2.79
CA GLN A 150 19.74 9.86 1.36
C GLN A 150 18.27 10.15 1.02
N ARG A 151 17.31 9.57 1.78
CA ARG A 151 15.87 9.82 1.58
C ARG A 151 15.50 11.29 1.84
N ALA A 152 16.10 11.92 2.84
CA ALA A 152 15.89 13.34 3.13
C ALA A 152 16.40 14.22 1.98
N VAL A 153 17.60 13.97 1.46
CA VAL A 153 18.14 14.70 0.30
C VAL A 153 17.28 14.47 -0.95
N GLN A 154 16.83 13.24 -1.20
CA GLN A 154 15.90 12.95 -2.31
C GLN A 154 14.60 13.76 -2.20
N LEU A 155 14.04 13.90 -1.00
CA LEU A 155 12.84 14.70 -0.79
C LEU A 155 13.09 16.20 -1.00
N VAL A 156 14.25 16.71 -0.56
CA VAL A 156 14.64 18.11 -0.80
C VAL A 156 14.83 18.39 -2.30
N VAL A 157 15.45 17.46 -3.03
CA VAL A 157 15.61 17.56 -4.49
C VAL A 157 14.24 17.55 -5.18
N ALA A 158 13.37 16.61 -4.82
CA ALA A 158 12.02 16.53 -5.40
C ALA A 158 11.19 17.79 -5.11
N PHE A 159 11.32 18.36 -3.90
CA PHE A 159 10.71 19.64 -3.57
C PHE A 159 11.26 20.77 -4.45
N ALA A 160 12.59 20.90 -4.57
CA ALA A 160 13.21 21.93 -5.41
C ALA A 160 12.80 21.78 -6.89
N ASP A 161 12.70 20.56 -7.40
CA ASP A 161 12.21 20.27 -8.75
C ASP A 161 10.74 20.70 -8.92
N SER A 162 9.88 20.36 -7.95
CA SER A 162 8.46 20.74 -7.99
C SER A 162 8.23 22.26 -8.03
N LEU A 163 9.17 23.06 -7.49
CA LEU A 163 9.10 24.51 -7.56
C LEU A 163 9.57 25.05 -8.91
N ARG A 164 10.56 24.40 -9.55
CA ARG A 164 11.08 24.80 -10.86
C ARG A 164 10.10 24.47 -11.98
N ASP A 165 9.45 23.32 -11.88
CA ASP A 165 8.54 22.80 -12.89
C ASP A 165 7.08 23.23 -12.65
N ALA A 166 6.85 24.13 -11.69
CA ALA A 166 5.54 24.70 -11.39
C ALA A 166 5.02 25.54 -12.57
N ALA A 167 4.37 24.88 -13.53
CA ALA A 167 3.55 25.53 -14.53
C ALA A 167 2.15 25.82 -13.94
N PRO A 168 1.40 26.81 -14.47
CA PRO A 168 -0.01 26.97 -14.16
C PRO A 168 -0.74 25.66 -14.50
N ALA A 169 -1.21 24.95 -13.47
CA ALA A 169 -1.99 23.74 -13.66
C ALA A 169 -3.46 24.13 -13.79
N ASP A 170 -4.04 23.91 -14.97
CA ASP A 170 -5.49 23.99 -15.14
C ASP A 170 -6.14 22.80 -14.43
N LEU A 171 -6.89 23.07 -13.37
CA LEU A 171 -7.57 22.05 -12.61
C LEU A 171 -8.76 21.51 -13.41
N GLN A 172 -8.70 20.25 -13.85
CA GLN A 172 -9.81 19.60 -14.53
C GLN A 172 -10.59 18.70 -13.56
N LEU A 173 -11.89 19.00 -13.38
CA LEU A 173 -12.83 18.11 -12.72
C LEU A 173 -13.41 17.11 -13.72
N THR A 174 -13.27 15.82 -13.44
CA THR A 174 -13.90 14.74 -14.21
C THR A 174 -14.94 14.04 -13.33
N ALA A 175 -16.13 13.80 -13.87
CA ALA A 175 -17.21 13.08 -13.19
C ALA A 175 -17.09 11.54 -13.28
N THR A 176 -16.13 11.04 -14.08
CA THR A 176 -15.91 9.62 -14.33
C THR A 176 -14.89 9.05 -13.35
N ALA A 177 -15.16 7.85 -12.81
CA ALA A 177 -14.26 7.15 -11.90
C ALA A 177 -13.10 6.40 -12.61
N GLU A 178 -13.01 6.51 -13.93
CA GLU A 178 -12.04 5.81 -14.76
C GLU A 178 -10.73 6.62 -14.78
N GLN A 179 -9.71 6.13 -14.07
CA GLN A 179 -8.38 6.70 -14.14
C GLN A 179 -7.75 6.39 -15.50
N ALA A 180 -7.34 7.43 -16.23
CA ALA A 180 -6.50 7.24 -17.40
C ALA A 180 -5.22 6.46 -16.99
N PRO A 181 -4.74 5.52 -17.82
CA PRO A 181 -3.53 4.77 -17.51
C PRO A 181 -2.38 5.73 -17.22
N ALA A 182 -1.62 5.47 -16.16
CA ALA A 182 -0.47 6.27 -15.78
C ALA A 182 0.47 6.40 -16.99
N ALA A 183 0.78 7.64 -17.38
CA ALA A 183 1.75 7.88 -18.43
C ALA A 183 3.09 7.25 -18.02
N PRO A 184 3.79 6.55 -18.93
CA PRO A 184 5.10 6.00 -18.60
C PRO A 184 6.05 7.13 -18.17
N PRO A 185 6.97 6.87 -17.23
CA PRO A 185 7.92 7.88 -16.80
C PRO A 185 8.69 8.43 -18.02
N PRO A 186 9.03 9.72 -18.02
CA PRO A 186 9.79 10.32 -19.11
C PRO A 186 11.10 9.54 -19.29
N VAL A 187 11.32 9.04 -20.51
CA VAL A 187 12.58 8.40 -20.87
C VAL A 187 13.66 9.48 -20.80
N VAL A 188 14.50 9.43 -19.76
CA VAL A 188 15.73 10.21 -19.70
C VAL A 188 16.59 9.74 -20.87
N ARG A 189 16.60 10.51 -21.97
CA ARG A 189 17.57 10.32 -23.05
C ARG A 189 18.94 10.62 -22.46
N GLY A 190 19.65 9.57 -22.06
CA GLY A 190 21.06 9.67 -21.71
C GLY A 190 21.79 10.40 -22.83
N SER A 191 22.45 11.50 -22.48
CA SER A 191 23.37 12.20 -23.37
C SER A 191 24.31 11.16 -23.99
N ALA A 192 24.41 11.18 -25.31
CA ALA A 192 25.21 10.25 -26.07
C ALA A 192 26.68 10.36 -25.64
N GLY A 193 27.09 9.52 -24.68
CA GLY A 193 28.47 9.30 -24.33
C GLY A 193 29.20 8.78 -25.56
N HIS A 194 30.22 9.52 -26.00
CA HIS A 194 31.14 9.14 -27.05
C HIS A 194 31.59 7.67 -26.87
N ARG A 195 31.08 6.78 -27.74
CA ARG A 195 31.60 5.42 -27.86
C ARG A 195 32.99 5.50 -28.48
N ARG A 196 34.02 5.22 -27.68
CA ARG A 196 35.33 4.81 -28.20
C ARG A 196 35.16 3.49 -28.98
N PRO A 197 35.79 3.32 -30.15
CA PRO A 197 35.67 2.08 -30.91
C PRO A 197 36.38 0.95 -30.17
N ALA A 198 35.64 -0.11 -29.85
CA ALA A 198 36.17 -1.33 -29.28
C ALA A 198 36.95 -2.10 -30.35
N GLY A 199 38.22 -2.39 -30.08
CA GLY A 199 39.07 -3.23 -30.91
C GLY A 199 38.52 -4.64 -31.01
N THR A 200 38.48 -5.15 -32.24
CA THR A 200 38.21 -6.53 -32.60
C THR A 200 39.16 -7.49 -31.88
N ARG A 201 38.62 -8.37 -31.03
CA ARG A 201 39.27 -9.65 -30.69
C ARG A 201 38.35 -10.81 -31.03
N ARG A 202 38.94 -11.72 -31.79
CA ARG A 202 38.38 -12.94 -32.38
C ARG A 202 37.69 -13.84 -31.36
N SER A 203 36.56 -14.39 -31.77
CA SER A 203 35.93 -15.57 -31.18
C SER A 203 36.76 -16.82 -31.47
N ALA A 204 37.04 -17.60 -30.42
CA ALA A 204 37.39 -19.01 -30.52
C ALA A 204 36.29 -19.78 -29.77
N GLY A 205 35.67 -20.73 -30.46
CA GLY A 205 34.53 -21.49 -29.97
C GLY A 205 34.91 -22.73 -29.18
N GLN A 206 34.00 -23.14 -28.31
CA GLN A 206 33.71 -24.51 -27.87
C GLN A 206 32.48 -24.38 -26.95
N GLY A 207 31.33 -25.01 -27.15
CA GLY A 207 31.05 -26.31 -27.73
C GLY A 207 30.84 -27.32 -26.61
N HIS A 208 29.63 -27.42 -26.04
CA HIS A 208 29.08 -28.69 -25.57
C HIS A 208 27.57 -28.65 -25.36
N ARG A 209 26.92 -29.65 -25.97
CA ARG A 209 25.52 -30.07 -25.84
C ARG A 209 25.42 -31.20 -24.81
N THR A 210 24.28 -31.29 -24.13
CA THR A 210 23.47 -32.51 -23.80
C THR A 210 22.14 -32.01 -23.19
N GLY A 211 20.94 -32.22 -23.75
CA GLY A 211 20.15 -33.47 -23.81
C GLY A 211 19.40 -33.68 -22.47
N GLY A 212 18.09 -33.92 -22.31
CA GLY A 212 16.92 -34.13 -23.18
C GLY A 212 15.73 -34.71 -22.36
N GLY A 213 14.51 -34.72 -22.92
CA GLY A 213 13.34 -35.56 -22.52
C GLY A 213 12.31 -34.93 -21.56
N CYS A 214 11.06 -34.59 -21.92
CA CYS A 214 9.89 -35.39 -22.37
C CYS A 214 9.24 -36.24 -21.26
N GLY A 215 8.11 -35.86 -20.66
CA GLY A 215 6.77 -36.38 -21.02
C GLY A 215 5.88 -36.65 -19.77
N PRO A 216 4.57 -37.01 -19.91
CA PRO A 216 3.47 -36.10 -19.53
C PRO A 216 2.28 -36.70 -18.74
N ARG A 217 1.24 -35.85 -18.52
CA ARG A 217 -0.23 -36.11 -18.37
C ARG A 217 -0.83 -36.42 -16.99
N GLY A 218 -1.97 -35.76 -16.73
CA GLY A 218 -2.94 -36.16 -15.70
C GLY A 218 -4.12 -35.20 -15.52
N HIS A 219 -5.03 -35.09 -16.51
CA HIS A 219 -6.36 -34.50 -16.32
C HIS A 219 -7.20 -35.38 -15.38
N ARG A 220 -7.88 -34.78 -14.39
CA ARG A 220 -9.17 -35.29 -13.87
C ARG A 220 -10.12 -34.14 -13.56
N LEU A 221 -11.35 -34.35 -14.01
CA LEU A 221 -12.52 -33.47 -13.94
C LEU A 221 -13.44 -33.88 -12.78
N ARG A 222 -14.13 -32.86 -12.25
CA ARG A 222 -15.50 -32.83 -11.68
C ARG A 222 -15.81 -33.54 -10.35
N GLY A 223 -16.40 -32.75 -9.46
CA GLY A 223 -17.32 -33.17 -8.39
C GLY A 223 -17.93 -31.95 -7.68
N THR A 224 -19.13 -31.54 -8.09
CA THR A 224 -19.96 -30.50 -7.45
C THR A 224 -20.77 -31.09 -6.28
N PRO A 225 -20.89 -30.42 -5.11
CA PRO A 225 -21.89 -30.77 -4.10
C PRO A 225 -23.18 -29.94 -4.23
N ARG A 226 -24.34 -30.60 -4.05
CA ARG A 226 -25.68 -30.01 -3.86
C ARG A 226 -25.81 -29.37 -2.46
N PRO A 227 -26.65 -28.34 -2.27
CA PRO A 227 -26.97 -27.78 -0.95
C PRO A 227 -28.08 -28.58 -0.23
N PRO A 228 -28.12 -28.56 1.12
CA PRO A 228 -29.18 -29.18 1.92
C PRO A 228 -30.40 -28.26 2.11
N ALA A 229 -31.51 -28.91 2.50
CA ALA A 229 -32.85 -28.38 2.78
C ALA A 229 -32.94 -27.58 4.09
#